data_AF-A0A7X8IFU8-F1
#
_entry.id   AF-A0A7X8IFU8-F1
#
_cell.length_a   1.000
_cell.length_b   1.000
_cell.length_c   1.000
_cell.angle_alpha   90.00
_cell.angle_beta   90.00
_cell.angle_gamma   90.00
#
_symmetry.space_group_name_H-M   'P 1'
#
loop_
_entity.id
_entity.type
_entity.pdbx_description
1 polymer ?
#
loop_
_entity_poly.entity_id
_entity_poly.type
_entity_poly.pdbx_seq_one_letter_code
_entity_poly.pdbx_strand_id
1 'polypeptide(L)'
;MIKIPGTRYKMLKTEVTQELYESVMGENPSFFKTGSERYKYKNGDDFIMLNGEDEKKLPVEQVSWYDAIYFCNKLSEMQGLTPVYSVKGSTDVTKWGYTPHKGNAIDEHVKWNKSANGYRLPTWDEHDYAANGGQNHTYPGSNDIYEVCWYAENSADRTHSVAQKNPMLMVCMI
;
A
#
# COMPACT_ATOMS: atom_id res chain seq x y z
N MET A 1 -10.07 -7.23 3.62
CA MET A 1 -9.88 -6.39 4.81
C MET A 1 -10.06 -7.21 6.07
N ILE A 2 -9.42 -6.81 7.16
CA ILE A 2 -9.56 -7.43 8.47
C ILE A 2 -10.12 -6.41 9.47
N LYS A 3 -10.95 -6.88 10.41
CA LYS A 3 -11.41 -6.08 11.54
C LYS A 3 -10.33 -6.09 12.61
N ILE A 4 -9.89 -4.92 13.06
CA ILE A 4 -8.91 -4.83 14.13
C ILE A 4 -9.65 -4.98 15.48
N PRO A 5 -9.30 -5.98 16.31
CA PRO A 5 -9.97 -6.22 17.59
C PRO A 5 -10.01 -4.98 18.48
N GLY A 6 -11.12 -4.75 19.19
CA GLY A 6 -11.26 -3.60 20.09
C GLY A 6 -11.47 -2.25 19.41
N THR A 7 -11.48 -2.18 18.07
CA THR A 7 -11.61 -0.92 17.33
C THR A 7 -12.85 -0.89 16.44
N ARG A 8 -13.14 0.29 15.89
CA ARG A 8 -14.25 0.52 14.93
C ARG A 8 -13.80 0.53 13.47
N TYR A 9 -12.50 0.47 13.19
CA TYR A 9 -11.94 0.53 11.84
C TYR A 9 -11.53 -0.86 11.34
N LYS A 10 -11.33 -0.96 10.02
CA LYS A 10 -10.79 -2.15 9.36
C LYS A 10 -9.55 -1.77 8.56
N MET A 11 -8.60 -2.69 8.43
CA MET A 11 -7.39 -2.49 7.62
C MET A 11 -7.34 -3.48 6.46
N LEU A 12 -6.68 -3.12 5.37
CA LEU A 12 -6.24 -4.10 4.37
C LEU A 12 -5.35 -5.14 5.07
N LYS A 13 -5.48 -6.41 4.67
CA LYS A 13 -4.71 -7.52 5.25
C LYS A 13 -3.23 -7.47 4.84
N THR A 14 -2.96 -6.86 3.71
CA THR A 14 -1.68 -6.77 3.03
C THR A 14 -1.49 -5.34 2.55
N GLU A 15 -0.28 -5.02 2.12
CA GLU A 15 -0.04 -3.85 1.30
C GLU A 15 -0.95 -3.84 0.08
N VAL A 16 -1.21 -2.63 -0.45
CA VAL A 16 -1.88 -2.48 -1.74
C VAL A 16 -1.01 -3.13 -2.80
N THR A 17 -1.54 -4.13 -3.49
CA THR A 17 -0.82 -4.82 -4.55
C THR A 17 -0.80 -3.99 -5.83
N GLN A 18 0.15 -4.27 -6.71
CA GLN A 18 0.22 -3.68 -8.04
C GLN A 18 -1.08 -3.87 -8.82
N GLU A 19 -1.66 -5.08 -8.77
CA GLU A 19 -2.94 -5.38 -9.43
C GLU A 19 -4.09 -4.52 -8.89
N LEU A 20 -4.22 -4.39 -7.56
CA LEU A 20 -5.26 -3.56 -6.97
C LEU A 20 -5.05 -2.09 -7.34
N TYR A 21 -3.81 -1.59 -7.23
CA TYR A 21 -3.49 -0.21 -7.57
C TYR A 21 -3.83 0.12 -9.03
N GLU A 22 -3.38 -0.72 -9.95
CA GLU A 22 -3.62 -0.56 -11.38
C GLU A 22 -5.12 -0.63 -11.72
N SER A 23 -5.88 -1.51 -11.07
CA SER A 23 -7.33 -1.60 -11.29
C SER A 23 -8.10 -0.32 -10.92
N VAL A 24 -7.56 0.49 -10.00
CA VAL A 24 -8.17 1.74 -9.51
C VAL A 24 -7.61 2.95 -10.26
N MET A 25 -6.30 2.97 -10.47
CA MET A 25 -5.57 4.14 -10.99
C MET A 25 -5.40 4.10 -12.50
N GLY A 26 -5.49 2.92 -13.12
CA GLY A 26 -5.33 2.67 -14.55
C GLY A 26 -3.86 2.60 -15.01
N GLU A 27 -2.90 2.76 -14.11
CA GLU A 27 -1.46 2.70 -14.38
C GLU A 27 -0.74 2.04 -13.19
N ASN A 28 0.33 1.29 -13.48
CA ASN A 28 1.23 0.71 -12.48
C ASN A 28 2.58 1.45 -12.48
N PRO A 29 2.83 2.34 -11.49
CA PRO A 29 4.07 3.12 -11.41
C PRO A 29 5.27 2.30 -10.94
N SER A 30 5.05 1.08 -10.45
CA SER A 30 6.08 0.27 -9.80
C SER A 30 7.31 0.10 -10.70
N PHE A 31 8.46 0.27 -10.08
CA PHE A 31 9.77 -0.10 -10.57
C PHE A 31 9.92 -1.63 -10.65
N PHE A 32 9.49 -2.33 -9.60
CA PHE A 32 9.58 -3.78 -9.48
C PHE A 32 8.35 -4.46 -10.13
N LYS A 33 8.29 -4.48 -11.47
CA LYS A 33 7.18 -5.10 -12.23
C LYS A 33 7.65 -6.03 -13.35
N THR A 34 6.74 -6.88 -13.83
CA THR A 34 6.95 -7.86 -14.92
C THR A 34 7.59 -7.21 -16.15
N GLY A 35 8.65 -7.83 -16.66
CA GLY A 35 9.37 -7.35 -17.85
C GLY A 35 10.43 -6.28 -17.58
N SER A 36 10.60 -5.80 -16.33
CA SER A 36 11.75 -4.94 -16.01
C SER A 36 13.07 -5.72 -16.17
N GLU A 37 14.08 -5.10 -16.79
CA GLU A 37 15.41 -5.71 -16.98
C GLU A 37 16.13 -6.02 -15.65
N ARG A 38 15.61 -5.52 -14.53
CA ARG A 38 16.14 -5.76 -13.18
C ARG A 38 15.38 -6.83 -12.40
N TYR A 39 14.21 -7.28 -12.86
CA TYR A 39 13.59 -8.53 -12.38
C TYR A 39 14.41 -9.77 -12.76
N LYS A 40 15.41 -9.59 -13.63
CA LYS A 40 16.38 -10.58 -14.08
C LYS A 40 17.44 -10.76 -12.99
N TYR A 41 17.26 -11.75 -12.12
CA TYR A 41 18.39 -12.23 -11.34
C TYR A 41 19.42 -12.78 -12.34
N LYS A 42 20.55 -12.11 -12.47
CA LYS A 42 21.61 -12.51 -13.40
C LYS A 42 22.51 -13.52 -12.68
N ASN A 43 22.21 -14.81 -12.84
CA ASN A 43 23.09 -15.88 -12.40
C ASN A 43 23.70 -16.55 -13.64
N GLY A 44 24.65 -15.85 -14.28
CA GLY A 44 25.13 -16.21 -15.63
C GLY A 44 24.19 -15.73 -16.74
N ASP A 45 24.08 -16.50 -17.82
CA ASP A 45 23.24 -16.21 -19.00
C ASP A 45 21.77 -16.66 -18.81
N ASP A 46 21.46 -17.36 -17.71
CA ASP A 46 20.12 -17.86 -17.40
C ASP A 46 19.33 -16.88 -16.52
N PHE A 47 18.11 -16.60 -16.96
CA PHE A 47 17.14 -15.79 -16.24
C PHE A 47 16.37 -16.68 -15.26
N ILE A 48 16.70 -16.61 -13.96
CA ILE A 48 16.01 -17.39 -12.93
C ILE A 48 14.91 -16.52 -12.32
N MET A 49 13.65 -16.87 -12.57
CA MET A 49 12.54 -16.40 -11.71
C MET A 49 12.76 -17.03 -10.33
N LEU A 50 12.96 -16.22 -9.29
CA LEU A 50 12.93 -16.75 -7.92
C LEU A 50 11.55 -17.39 -7.69
N ASN A 51 11.57 -18.72 -7.62
CA ASN A 51 10.47 -19.67 -7.55
C ASN A 51 9.11 -19.12 -7.09
N GLY A 52 8.12 -19.11 -8.00
CA GLY A 52 6.69 -19.20 -7.63
C GLY A 52 6.01 -17.95 -7.07
N GLU A 53 6.60 -16.76 -7.20
CA GLU A 53 5.93 -15.52 -6.79
C GLU A 53 4.82 -15.12 -7.77
N ASP A 54 3.66 -14.73 -7.22
CA ASP A 54 2.58 -14.15 -8.00
C ASP A 54 2.86 -12.66 -8.14
N GLU A 55 3.34 -12.27 -9.32
CA GLU A 55 3.76 -10.90 -9.64
C GLU A 55 2.62 -9.89 -9.44
N LYS A 56 1.36 -10.31 -9.63
CA LYS A 56 0.17 -9.48 -9.38
C LYS A 56 0.01 -9.12 -7.90
N LYS A 57 0.61 -9.93 -7.02
CA LYS A 57 0.58 -9.76 -5.57
C LYS A 57 1.78 -8.99 -5.03
N LEU A 58 2.67 -8.47 -5.88
CA LEU A 58 3.72 -7.57 -5.41
C LEU A 58 3.09 -6.29 -4.85
N PRO A 59 3.65 -5.69 -3.79
CA PRO A 59 3.23 -4.38 -3.34
C PRO A 59 3.51 -3.33 -4.43
N VAL A 60 2.61 -2.36 -4.57
CA VAL A 60 2.87 -1.19 -5.40
C VAL A 60 3.91 -0.30 -4.73
N GLU A 61 4.87 0.20 -5.51
CA GLU A 61 5.84 1.21 -5.07
C GLU A 61 6.05 2.29 -6.14
N GLN A 62 6.97 3.23 -5.93
CA GLN A 62 7.00 4.52 -6.65
C GLN A 62 5.71 5.35 -6.50
N VAL A 63 5.07 5.27 -5.33
CA VAL A 63 3.86 6.04 -5.00
C VAL A 63 4.19 7.14 -3.99
N SER A 64 3.80 8.37 -4.29
CA SER A 64 3.88 9.48 -3.33
C SER A 64 2.70 9.44 -2.34
N TRP A 65 2.79 10.25 -1.29
CA TRP A 65 1.67 10.43 -0.37
C TRP A 65 0.41 10.97 -1.09
N TYR A 66 0.58 11.86 -2.09
CA TYR A 66 -0.51 12.40 -2.88
C TYR A 66 -1.16 11.34 -3.78
N ASP A 67 -0.37 10.46 -4.38
CA ASP A 67 -0.87 9.29 -5.11
C ASP A 67 -1.73 8.40 -4.19
N ALA A 68 -1.26 8.18 -2.97
CA ALA A 68 -1.95 7.30 -2.02
C ALA A 68 -3.31 7.85 -1.56
N ILE A 69 -3.41 9.15 -1.25
CA ILE A 69 -4.71 9.75 -0.89
C ILE A 69 -5.66 9.84 -2.10
N TYR A 70 -5.11 10.01 -3.32
CA TYR A 70 -5.86 10.00 -4.56
C TYR A 70 -6.45 8.61 -4.82
N PHE A 71 -5.62 7.56 -4.67
CA PHE A 71 -6.04 6.16 -4.73
C PHE A 71 -7.13 5.85 -3.71
N CYS A 72 -6.97 6.29 -2.45
CA CYS A 72 -7.97 6.08 -1.39
C CYS A 72 -9.33 6.66 -1.77
N ASN A 73 -9.37 7.90 -2.28
CA ASN A 73 -10.61 8.52 -2.69
C ASN A 73 -11.23 7.81 -3.91
N LYS A 74 -10.45 7.48 -4.94
CA LYS A 74 -10.96 6.69 -6.09
C LYS A 74 -11.53 5.35 -5.67
N LEU A 75 -10.81 4.60 -4.82
CA LEU A 75 -11.28 3.31 -4.32
C LEU A 75 -12.56 3.46 -3.50
N SER A 76 -12.69 4.54 -2.74
CA SER A 76 -13.93 4.86 -2.01
C SER A 76 -15.11 5.05 -2.96
N GLU A 77 -14.93 5.87 -4.00
CA GLU A 77 -15.97 6.13 -5.01
C GLU A 77 -16.36 4.85 -5.76
N MET A 78 -15.38 4.05 -6.17
CA MET A 78 -15.62 2.76 -6.84
C MET A 78 -16.43 1.77 -6.00
N GLN A 79 -16.32 1.86 -4.67
CA GLN A 79 -17.09 1.02 -3.73
C GLN A 79 -18.35 1.71 -3.18
N GLY A 80 -18.71 2.89 -3.69
CA GLY A 80 -19.88 3.64 -3.22
C GLY A 80 -19.75 4.17 -1.79
N LEU A 81 -18.53 4.37 -1.30
CA LEU A 81 -18.23 4.96 0.01
C LEU A 81 -17.99 6.46 -0.11
N THR A 82 -18.13 7.17 1.01
CA THR A 82 -17.87 8.62 1.06
C THR A 82 -16.36 8.87 1.08
N PRO A 83 -15.77 9.56 0.10
CA PRO A 83 -14.34 9.82 0.09
C PRO A 83 -13.89 10.65 1.29
N VAL A 84 -12.67 10.42 1.73
CA VAL A 84 -12.17 10.91 3.01
C VAL A 84 -11.41 12.23 2.88
N TYR A 85 -10.65 12.38 1.80
CA TYR A 85 -9.79 13.54 1.57
C TYR A 85 -10.48 14.57 0.68
N SER A 86 -10.18 15.85 0.87
CA SER A 86 -10.65 16.92 -0.01
C SER A 86 -9.60 18.01 -0.21
N VAL A 87 -9.61 18.61 -1.39
CA VAL A 87 -8.75 19.73 -1.78
C VAL A 87 -9.65 20.84 -2.31
N LYS A 88 -9.47 22.07 -1.84
CA LYS A 88 -10.38 23.21 -2.10
C LYS A 88 -11.87 22.87 -1.84
N GLY A 89 -12.12 22.01 -0.86
CA GLY A 89 -13.47 21.55 -0.50
C GLY A 89 -14.08 20.51 -1.45
N SER A 90 -13.34 20.03 -2.46
CA SER A 90 -13.80 18.97 -3.36
C SER A 90 -13.16 17.63 -3.01
N THR A 91 -13.98 16.58 -2.92
CA THR A 91 -13.51 15.18 -2.78
C THR A 91 -13.20 14.53 -4.12
N ASP A 92 -13.68 15.12 -5.22
CA ASP A 92 -13.42 14.67 -6.58
C ASP A 92 -11.97 14.95 -6.94
N VAL A 93 -11.20 13.86 -7.01
CA VAL A 93 -9.76 13.87 -7.22
C VAL A 93 -9.34 14.48 -8.56
N THR A 94 -10.23 14.50 -9.56
CA THR A 94 -9.96 15.10 -10.87
C THR A 94 -9.90 16.63 -10.80
N LYS A 95 -10.50 17.23 -9.76
CA LYS A 95 -10.51 18.68 -9.52
C LYS A 95 -9.32 19.18 -8.70
N TRP A 96 -8.43 18.29 -8.26
CA TRP A 96 -7.32 18.65 -7.38
C TRP A 96 -6.15 19.32 -8.10
N GLY A 97 -6.18 19.38 -9.44
CA GLY A 97 -5.06 19.91 -10.23
C GLY A 97 -3.81 19.02 -10.14
N TYR A 98 -3.99 17.75 -9.80
CA TYR A 98 -2.91 16.79 -9.57
C TYR A 98 -3.03 15.62 -10.55
N THR A 99 -1.90 15.28 -11.16
CA THR A 99 -1.76 14.11 -12.03
C THR A 99 -0.91 13.08 -11.31
N PRO A 100 -1.46 11.91 -10.94
CA PRO A 100 -0.71 10.83 -10.30
C PRO A 100 0.58 10.50 -11.05
N HIS A 101 1.65 10.20 -10.31
CA HIS A 101 2.98 9.81 -10.84
C HIS A 101 3.72 10.85 -11.70
N LYS A 102 3.13 12.02 -11.93
CA LYS A 102 3.70 13.10 -12.76
C LYS A 102 3.69 14.46 -12.08
N GLY A 103 2.90 14.61 -11.02
CA GLY A 103 2.81 15.82 -10.21
C GLY A 103 3.75 15.78 -9.00
N ASN A 104 4.47 16.87 -8.75
CA ASN A 104 5.38 16.98 -7.61
C ASN A 104 4.63 17.17 -6.28
N ALA A 105 3.49 17.86 -6.29
CA ALA A 105 2.66 18.08 -5.11
C ALA A 105 1.24 18.56 -5.47
N ILE A 106 0.33 18.49 -4.49
CA ILE A 106 -0.89 19.29 -4.47
C ILE A 106 -0.53 20.61 -3.80
N ASP A 107 -0.69 21.74 -4.49
CA ASP A 107 -0.29 23.08 -3.99
C ASP A 107 -1.14 23.60 -2.82
N GLU A 108 -2.12 22.81 -2.38
CA GLU A 108 -3.23 23.25 -1.53
C GLU A 108 -3.40 22.32 -0.34
N HIS A 109 -3.96 22.85 0.74
CA HIS A 109 -4.17 22.06 1.96
C HIS A 109 -5.18 20.94 1.75
N VAL A 110 -4.72 19.70 1.90
CA VAL A 110 -5.56 18.51 1.98
C VAL A 110 -6.29 18.48 3.32
N LYS A 111 -7.62 18.38 3.29
CA LYS A 111 -8.46 18.19 4.47
C LYS A 111 -8.94 16.76 4.58
N TRP A 112 -8.98 16.25 5.81
CA TRP A 112 -9.45 14.91 6.14
C TRP A 112 -10.81 14.98 6.87
N ASN A 113 -11.86 14.41 6.28
CA ASN A 113 -13.14 14.19 6.95
C ASN A 113 -13.11 12.89 7.79
N LYS A 114 -13.01 13.03 9.11
CA LYS A 114 -12.95 11.89 10.06
C LYS A 114 -14.27 11.13 10.22
N SER A 115 -15.39 11.68 9.75
CA SER A 115 -16.71 11.05 9.82
C SER A 115 -17.08 10.29 8.55
N ALA A 116 -16.28 10.41 7.49
CA ALA A 116 -16.46 9.65 6.25
C ALA A 116 -16.15 8.16 6.48
N ASN A 117 -16.82 7.30 5.72
CA ASN A 117 -16.69 5.84 5.77
C ASN A 117 -15.85 5.27 4.61
N GLY A 118 -15.13 6.12 3.89
CA GLY A 118 -14.28 5.73 2.77
C GLY A 118 -12.87 5.33 3.20
N TYR A 119 -12.09 4.93 2.20
CA TYR A 119 -10.71 4.54 2.36
C TYR A 119 -9.82 5.71 2.75
N ARG A 120 -8.84 5.44 3.61
CA ARG A 120 -7.79 6.37 4.00
C ARG A 120 -6.51 5.66 4.41
N LEU A 121 -5.43 6.42 4.44
CA LEU A 121 -4.20 6.00 5.11
C LEU A 121 -4.43 5.86 6.62
N PRO A 122 -3.75 4.89 7.27
CA PRO A 122 -3.78 4.80 8.72
C PRO A 122 -3.07 5.97 9.39
N THR A 123 -3.55 6.34 10.58
CA THR A 123 -2.74 7.15 11.48
C THR A 123 -1.61 6.30 12.06
N TRP A 124 -0.57 6.96 12.59
CA TRP A 124 0.54 6.28 13.24
C TRP A 124 0.05 5.35 14.37
N ASP A 125 -0.83 5.85 15.24
CA ASP A 125 -1.35 5.08 16.37
C ASP A 125 -2.18 3.87 15.92
N GLU A 126 -3.00 4.02 14.87
CA GLU A 126 -3.79 2.91 14.33
C GLU A 126 -2.91 1.84 13.67
N HIS A 127 -1.83 2.28 13.00
CA HIS A 127 -0.83 1.41 12.41
C HIS A 127 -0.07 0.64 13.49
N ASP A 128 0.48 1.33 14.50
CA ASP A 128 1.23 0.71 15.59
C ASP A 128 0.38 -0.30 16.37
N TYR A 129 -0.86 0.07 16.71
CA TYR A 129 -1.79 -0.83 17.40
C TYR A 129 -2.06 -2.12 16.58
N ALA A 130 -2.29 -1.98 15.28
CA ALA A 130 -2.57 -3.10 14.41
C ALA A 130 -1.33 -3.97 14.15
N ALA A 131 -0.17 -3.35 13.98
CA ALA A 131 1.12 -4.00 13.77
C ALA A 131 1.52 -4.88 14.97
N ASN A 132 1.25 -4.40 16.18
CA ASN A 132 1.51 -5.14 17.42
C ASN A 132 0.46 -6.22 17.71
N GLY A 133 -0.72 -6.16 17.09
CA GLY A 133 -1.76 -7.19 17.24
C GLY A 133 -2.23 -7.40 18.69
N GLY A 134 -2.03 -6.41 19.57
CA GLY A 134 -2.30 -6.51 21.00
C GLY A 134 -1.23 -7.29 21.80
N GLN A 135 -0.08 -7.58 21.21
CA GLN A 135 1.07 -8.25 21.82
C GLN A 135 2.28 -7.30 21.86
N ASN A 136 3.19 -7.48 22.82
CA ASN A 136 4.45 -6.75 22.86
C ASN A 136 5.56 -7.65 22.32
N HIS A 137 5.79 -7.58 21.01
CA HIS A 137 6.92 -8.23 20.35
C HIS A 137 8.00 -7.21 19.99
N THR A 138 9.23 -7.68 19.78
CA THR A 138 10.36 -6.84 19.33
C THR A 138 10.09 -6.25 17.94
N TYR A 139 9.40 -7.01 17.09
CA TYR A 139 8.94 -6.59 15.77
C TYR A 139 7.42 -6.83 15.63
N PRO A 140 6.72 -6.07 14.78
CA PRO A 140 5.32 -6.35 14.46
C PRO A 140 5.08 -7.83 14.10
N GLY A 141 4.36 -8.54 14.97
CA GLY A 141 3.99 -9.95 14.76
C GLY A 141 5.01 -11.02 15.20
N SER A 142 6.27 -10.70 15.53
CA SER A 142 7.24 -11.69 16.05
C SER A 142 8.43 -11.04 16.78
N ASN A 143 9.11 -11.81 17.63
CA ASN A 143 10.42 -11.41 18.16
C ASN A 143 11.56 -11.68 17.18
N ASP A 144 11.30 -12.41 16.08
CA ASP A 144 12.26 -12.72 15.03
C ASP A 144 11.92 -11.95 13.75
N ILE A 145 12.82 -11.05 13.34
CA ILE A 145 12.69 -10.23 12.13
C ILE A 145 12.62 -11.08 10.85
N TYR A 146 13.27 -12.25 10.83
CA TYR A 146 13.26 -13.14 9.68
C TYR A 146 11.87 -13.70 9.38
N GLU A 147 11.01 -13.83 10.38
CA GLU A 147 9.65 -14.38 10.22
C GLU A 147 8.65 -13.36 9.67
N VAL A 148 8.90 -12.06 9.88
CA VAL A 148 7.90 -10.99 9.66
C VAL A 148 8.30 -10.00 8.57
N CYS A 149 9.58 -9.86 8.24
CA CYS A 149 10.04 -8.80 7.34
C CYS A 149 10.95 -9.30 6.21
N TRP A 150 10.73 -8.75 5.01
CA TRP A 150 11.71 -8.73 3.94
C TRP A 150 12.57 -7.48 4.11
N TYR A 151 13.86 -7.66 4.37
CA TYR A 151 14.83 -6.60 4.61
C TYR A 151 16.13 -6.90 3.86
N ALA A 152 17.08 -5.95 3.86
CA ALA A 152 18.26 -5.97 2.98
C ALA A 152 19.00 -7.31 2.89
N GLU A 153 19.10 -8.08 3.98
CA GLU A 153 19.84 -9.35 3.98
C GLU A 153 19.04 -10.54 3.42
N ASN A 154 17.71 -10.46 3.38
CA ASN A 154 16.86 -11.58 2.96
C ASN A 154 15.92 -11.26 1.77
N SER A 155 15.86 -10.00 1.33
CA SER A 155 15.00 -9.55 0.22
C SER A 155 15.66 -9.68 -1.15
N ALA A 156 16.96 -9.97 -1.20
CA ALA A 156 17.74 -10.01 -2.43
C ALA A 156 17.56 -8.74 -3.31
N ASP A 157 17.53 -7.58 -2.65
CA ASP A 157 17.36 -6.24 -3.24
C ASP A 157 16.07 -6.04 -4.07
N ARG A 158 14.98 -6.72 -3.71
CA ARG A 158 13.68 -6.56 -4.38
C ARG A 158 12.47 -6.59 -3.44
N THR A 159 11.31 -6.23 -3.99
CA THR A 159 10.01 -6.50 -3.35
C THR A 159 9.60 -7.95 -3.57
N HIS A 160 8.73 -8.45 -2.69
CA HIS A 160 8.23 -9.82 -2.68
C HIS A 160 6.70 -9.82 -2.63
N SER A 161 6.06 -10.88 -3.14
CA SER A 161 4.59 -10.97 -3.07
C SER A 161 4.11 -10.82 -1.63
N VAL A 162 3.02 -10.07 -1.45
CA VAL A 162 2.43 -9.85 -0.12
C VAL A 162 2.00 -11.18 0.53
N ALA A 163 1.97 -11.19 1.86
CA ALA A 163 1.57 -12.34 2.69
C ALA A 163 2.46 -13.60 2.54
N GLN A 164 3.71 -13.45 2.10
CA GLN A 164 4.73 -14.51 2.14
C GLN A 164 5.46 -14.64 3.49
N LYS A 165 5.33 -13.61 4.34
CA LYS A 165 5.78 -13.61 5.74
C LYS A 165 4.59 -13.36 6.66
N ASN A 166 4.80 -13.49 7.96
CA ASN A 166 3.77 -13.17 8.94
C ASN A 166 3.29 -11.72 8.74
N PRO A 167 1.97 -11.47 8.85
CA PRO A 167 1.35 -10.26 8.30
C PRO A 167 1.83 -8.99 9.00
N MET A 168 2.37 -8.05 8.22
CA MET A 168 2.55 -6.65 8.60
C MET A 168 1.48 -5.82 7.87
N LEU A 169 0.63 -5.12 8.62
CA LEU A 169 -0.54 -4.43 8.07
C LEU A 169 -0.17 -3.02 7.66
N MET A 170 -0.18 -2.74 6.37
CA MET A 170 0.16 -1.42 5.87
C MET A 170 -0.75 -1.06 4.70
N VAL A 171 -1.07 0.22 4.57
CA VAL A 171 -1.54 0.90 3.35
C VAL A 171 -3.00 1.41 3.30
N CYS A 172 -4.10 0.70 3.64
CA CYS A 172 -5.44 1.36 3.64
C CYS A 172 -6.45 0.88 4.70
N MET A 173 -7.29 1.80 5.17
CA MET A 173 -8.36 1.58 6.15
C MET A 173 -9.71 2.13 5.69
N ILE A 174 -10.81 1.54 6.18
CA ILE A 174 -12.19 2.11 6.19
C ILE A 174 -12.70 2.19 7.63
#